data_AF-A0A954XB58-F1
#
_entry.id   AF-A0A954XB58-F1
#
_cell.length_a   1.000
_cell.length_b   1.000
_cell.length_c   1.000
_cell.angle_alpha   90.00
_cell.angle_beta   90.00
_cell.angle_gamma   90.00
#
_symmetry.space_group_name_H-M   'P 1'
#
loop_
_entity.id
_entity.type
_entity.pdbx_description
1 polymer ?
#
loop_
_entity_poly.entity_id
_entity_poly.type
_entity_poly.pdbx_seq_one_letter_code
_entity_poly.pdbx_strand_id
1 'polypeptide(L)'
;FNQVFVKVIVPVTDHTPKQDGPVVESWVAEQLKQLGESEFFAITNWVPVCDGLLADDIVDNRIRLGGKHSYCPVHGDIPERENGRLLVTVVGWTPGGSGANIKLLDEPGSRGVAPVRLLVGQEGKRIKIEEGLPYVAVIITPPPLDVVTSRGNAE
;
A
#
# COMPACT_ATOMS: atom_id res chain seq x y z
N PHE A 1 -7.80 14.02 10.93
CA PHE A 1 -8.28 13.33 9.71
C PHE A 1 -8.26 11.83 9.92
N ASN A 2 -9.10 11.03 9.25
CA ASN A 2 -9.00 9.57 9.30
C ASN A 2 -7.60 9.12 8.88
N GLN A 3 -7.05 8.14 9.59
CA GLN A 3 -5.72 7.60 9.33
C GLN A 3 -5.79 6.53 8.24
N VAL A 4 -4.98 6.69 7.20
CA VAL A 4 -4.85 5.73 6.10
C VAL A 4 -3.68 4.81 6.41
N PHE A 5 -3.87 3.52 6.17
CA PHE A 5 -2.81 2.51 6.24
C PHE A 5 -2.74 1.74 4.93
N VAL A 6 -1.53 1.36 4.55
CA VAL A 6 -1.24 0.55 3.37
C VAL A 6 -0.52 -0.73 3.77
N LYS A 7 -0.77 -1.78 3.01
CA LYS A 7 -0.03 -3.03 3.07
C LYS A 7 0.27 -3.49 1.64
N VAL A 8 1.49 -3.91 1.40
CA VAL A 8 1.89 -4.42 0.09
C VAL A 8 1.83 -5.94 0.09
N ILE A 9 1.21 -6.48 -0.96
CA ILE A 9 1.03 -7.90 -1.20
C ILE A 9 1.70 -8.26 -2.53
N VAL A 10 2.41 -9.38 -2.57
CA VAL A 10 3.11 -9.85 -3.77
C VAL A 10 2.54 -11.22 -4.17
N PRO A 11 2.13 -11.41 -5.43
CA PRO A 11 1.77 -12.73 -5.96
C PRO A 11 2.94 -13.69 -5.92
N VAL A 12 2.68 -14.96 -5.67
CA VAL A 12 3.69 -16.01 -5.81
C VAL A 12 3.79 -16.40 -7.28
N THR A 13 4.99 -16.27 -7.84
CA THR A 13 5.32 -16.67 -9.22
C THR A 13 6.68 -17.35 -9.22
N ASP A 14 7.09 -17.91 -10.36
CA ASP A 14 8.43 -18.47 -10.54
C ASP A 14 9.55 -17.44 -10.30
N HIS A 15 9.25 -16.15 -10.44
CA HIS A 15 10.18 -15.04 -10.22
C HIS A 15 10.06 -14.40 -8.83
N THR A 16 8.95 -14.67 -8.13
CA THR A 16 8.58 -14.15 -6.82
C THR A 16 8.21 -15.30 -5.88
N PRO A 17 9.16 -16.18 -5.52
CA PRO A 17 8.86 -17.30 -4.64
C PRO A 17 8.32 -16.79 -3.30
N LYS A 18 7.43 -17.57 -2.70
CA LYS A 18 6.82 -17.24 -1.41
C LYS A 18 7.88 -16.98 -0.36
N GLN A 19 7.71 -15.90 0.38
CA GLN A 19 8.55 -15.54 1.53
C GLN A 19 7.71 -15.56 2.80
N ASP A 20 8.39 -15.73 3.93
CA ASP A 20 7.78 -15.44 5.22
C ASP A 20 7.48 -13.95 5.30
N GLY A 21 6.30 -13.62 5.81
CA GLY A 21 5.85 -12.25 5.88
C GLY A 21 4.66 -12.10 6.80
N PRO A 22 4.19 -10.85 6.99
CA PRO A 22 3.01 -10.58 7.79
C PRO A 22 1.77 -11.31 7.27
N VAL A 23 0.79 -11.45 8.16
CA VAL A 23 -0.51 -12.05 7.82
C VAL A 23 -1.18 -11.22 6.72
N VAL A 24 -1.75 -11.91 5.73
CA VAL A 24 -2.68 -11.33 4.76
C VAL A 24 -4.09 -11.52 5.31
N GLU A 25 -4.79 -10.43 5.60
CA GLU A 25 -6.15 -10.48 6.15
C GLU A 25 -7.13 -11.14 5.18
N SER A 26 -8.13 -11.83 5.72
CA SER A 26 -9.12 -12.59 4.93
C SER A 26 -9.78 -11.74 3.85
N TRP A 27 -10.16 -10.50 4.18
CA TRP A 27 -10.80 -9.59 3.22
C TRP A 27 -9.86 -9.16 2.07
N VAL A 28 -8.55 -9.07 2.34
CA VAL A 28 -7.54 -8.78 1.31
C VAL A 28 -7.42 -10.01 0.42
N ALA A 29 -7.30 -11.19 1.02
CA ALA A 29 -7.21 -12.46 0.31
C ALA A 29 -8.44 -12.73 -0.58
N GLU A 30 -9.64 -12.40 -0.11
CA GLU A 30 -10.88 -12.51 -0.88
C GLU A 30 -10.88 -11.59 -2.10
N GLN A 31 -10.47 -10.33 -1.96
CA GLN A 31 -10.36 -9.41 -3.09
C GLN A 31 -9.27 -9.86 -4.09
N LEU A 32 -8.13 -10.35 -3.60
CA LEU A 32 -7.07 -10.87 -4.47
C LEU A 32 -7.53 -12.11 -5.26
N LYS A 33 -8.28 -13.01 -4.63
CA LYS A 33 -8.90 -14.15 -5.34
C LYS A 33 -9.89 -13.69 -6.42
N GLN A 34 -10.69 -12.66 -6.14
CA GLN A 34 -11.58 -12.07 -7.15
C GLN A 34 -10.81 -11.43 -8.31
N LEU A 35 -9.59 -10.95 -8.06
CA LEU A 35 -8.67 -10.42 -9.06
C LEU A 35 -7.89 -11.51 -9.82
N GLY A 36 -8.07 -12.79 -9.45
CA GLY A 36 -7.46 -13.95 -10.12
C GLY A 36 -6.21 -14.50 -9.44
N GLU A 37 -5.80 -13.96 -8.30
CA GLU A 37 -4.60 -14.39 -7.59
C GLU A 37 -4.90 -15.57 -6.65
N SER A 38 -4.16 -16.67 -6.81
CA SER A 38 -4.32 -17.90 -6.01
C SER A 38 -3.36 -17.97 -4.82
N GLU A 39 -2.13 -17.50 -4.99
CA GLU A 39 -1.08 -17.53 -3.97
C GLU A 39 -0.36 -16.19 -3.90
N PHE A 40 -0.16 -15.70 -2.67
CA PHE A 40 0.43 -14.39 -2.40
C PHE A 40 0.95 -14.32 -0.96
N PHE A 41 1.80 -13.34 -0.69
CA PHE A 41 2.31 -13.04 0.66
C PHE A 41 2.41 -11.52 0.87
N ALA A 42 2.25 -11.07 2.12
CA ALA A 42 2.51 -9.68 2.46
C ALA A 42 4.00 -9.46 2.71
N ILE A 43 4.48 -8.29 2.34
CA ILE A 43 5.89 -7.90 2.56
C ILE A 43 6.04 -6.86 3.67
N THR A 44 4.95 -6.16 4.00
CA THR A 44 4.90 -5.14 5.04
C THR A 44 3.77 -5.47 6.00
N ASN A 45 3.89 -4.99 7.24
CA ASN A 45 2.71 -4.80 8.08
C ASN A 45 1.86 -3.65 7.52
N TRP A 46 0.75 -3.32 8.19
CA TRP A 46 0.04 -2.08 7.91
C TRP A 46 0.93 -0.89 8.29
N VAL A 47 1.26 -0.05 7.31
CA VAL A 47 2.09 1.15 7.47
C VAL A 47 1.20 2.38 7.28
N PRO A 48 1.22 3.37 8.18
CA PRO A 48 0.43 4.58 8.01
C PRO A 48 0.92 5.39 6.80
N VAL A 49 -0.01 5.95 6.04
CA VAL A 49 0.27 6.98 5.03
C VAL A 49 0.16 8.33 5.73
N CYS A 50 1.25 9.09 5.75
CA CYS A 50 1.27 10.42 6.33
C CYS A 50 1.22 11.47 5.22
N ASP A 51 0.29 12.42 5.34
CA ASP A 51 0.21 13.62 4.50
C ASP A 51 1.52 14.42 4.71
N GLY A 52 2.47 14.32 3.77
CA GLY A 52 3.73 15.08 3.79
C GLY A 52 4.95 14.47 4.52
N LEU A 53 4.97 13.18 4.88
CA LEU A 53 6.05 12.59 5.72
C LEU A 53 6.82 11.44 5.05
N LEU A 54 7.41 11.72 3.90
CA LEU A 54 8.62 11.05 3.42
C LEU A 54 9.67 12.08 3.01
N ALA A 55 9.73 13.18 3.75
CA ALA A 55 10.91 14.03 3.70
C ALA A 55 12.12 13.30 4.31
N ASP A 56 11.95 12.51 5.39
CA ASP A 56 13.11 12.01 6.16
C ASP A 56 13.08 10.55 6.66
N ASP A 57 11.97 9.80 6.58
CA ASP A 57 11.94 8.40 7.08
C ASP A 57 12.15 7.36 5.97
N ILE A 58 13.32 6.72 5.98
CA ILE A 58 13.65 5.61 5.08
C ILE A 58 13.01 4.33 5.62
N VAL A 59 11.86 3.95 5.08
CA VAL A 59 11.32 2.60 5.29
C VAL A 59 12.06 1.62 4.38
N ASP A 60 13.05 0.90 4.91
CA ASP A 60 13.84 -0.10 4.15
C ASP A 60 13.05 -1.41 4.00
N ASN A 61 12.22 -1.49 2.94
CA ASN A 61 11.44 -2.69 2.57
C ASN A 61 11.99 -3.37 1.30
N ARG A 62 13.32 -3.52 1.18
CA ARG A 62 13.94 -4.13 -0.01
C ARG A 62 13.56 -5.60 -0.17
N ILE A 63 12.85 -5.92 -1.25
CA ILE A 63 12.59 -7.29 -1.71
C ILE A 63 13.40 -7.55 -2.96
N ARG A 64 14.06 -8.70 -3.05
CA ARG A 64 14.72 -9.13 -4.27
C ARG A 64 13.79 -10.02 -5.09
N LEU A 65 13.43 -9.61 -6.30
CA LEU A 65 12.81 -10.50 -7.28
C LEU A 65 13.87 -10.95 -8.29
N GLY A 66 13.90 -12.26 -8.56
CA GLY A 66 14.84 -12.86 -9.53
C GLY A 66 16.33 -12.62 -9.26
N GLY A 67 16.74 -12.35 -8.00
CA GLY A 67 18.15 -12.20 -7.60
C GLY A 67 18.89 -10.96 -8.12
N LYS A 68 18.35 -10.23 -9.11
CA LYS A 68 18.98 -9.05 -9.73
C LYS A 68 18.24 -7.73 -9.48
N HIS A 69 16.93 -7.74 -9.23
CA HIS A 69 16.14 -6.52 -9.08
C HIS A 69 15.65 -6.38 -7.63
N SER A 70 16.07 -5.30 -6.97
CA SER A 70 15.51 -4.90 -5.67
C SER A 70 14.27 -4.05 -5.91
N TYR A 71 13.14 -4.48 -5.40
CA TYR A 71 11.89 -3.75 -5.28
C TYR A 71 11.91 -3.09 -3.91
N CYS A 72 11.78 -1.78 -3.87
CA CYS A 72 11.80 -1.02 -2.61
C CYS A 72 10.55 -0.11 -2.58
N PRO A 73 9.38 -0.63 -2.18
CA PRO A 73 8.19 0.20 -2.05
C PRO A 73 8.13 0.75 -0.60
N VAL A 74 7.65 1.95 -0.30
CA VAL A 74 6.73 2.80 -1.04
C VAL A 74 6.84 4.25 -0.54
N HIS A 75 6.74 5.23 -1.44
CA HIS A 75 6.19 6.52 -1.07
C HIS A 75 4.66 6.53 -1.18
N GLY A 76 3.96 6.65 -0.06
CA GLY A 76 2.50 6.80 0.00
C GLY A 76 2.12 8.26 0.12
N ASP A 77 1.15 8.70 -0.67
CA ASP A 77 0.64 10.06 -0.69
C ASP A 77 -0.91 10.06 -0.79
N ILE A 78 -1.53 11.15 -0.34
CA ILE A 78 -2.98 11.39 -0.42
C ILE A 78 -3.22 12.67 -1.24
N PRO A 79 -3.02 12.63 -2.57
CA PRO A 79 -3.09 13.82 -3.42
C PRO A 79 -4.48 14.46 -3.49
N GLU A 80 -5.55 13.71 -3.19
CA GLU A 80 -6.91 14.25 -3.13
C GLU A 80 -7.59 13.78 -1.85
N ARG A 81 -8.14 14.74 -1.11
CA ARG A 81 -9.02 14.50 0.03
C ARG A 81 -10.10 15.56 0.09
N GLU A 82 -11.18 15.34 -0.64
CA GLU A 82 -12.27 16.29 -0.79
C GLU A 82 -13.62 15.58 -0.89
N ASN A 83 -14.69 16.26 -0.48
CA ASN A 83 -16.07 15.78 -0.64
C ASN A 83 -16.32 14.36 -0.08
N GLY A 84 -15.67 14.02 1.04
CA GLY A 84 -15.80 12.70 1.69
C GLY A 84 -15.13 11.55 0.92
N ARG A 85 -14.26 11.85 -0.03
CA ARG A 85 -13.49 10.86 -0.78
C ARG A 85 -12.00 11.17 -0.64
N LEU A 86 -11.19 10.11 -0.72
CA LEU A 86 -9.75 10.25 -0.78
C LEU A 86 -9.17 9.40 -1.91
N LEU A 87 -8.09 9.89 -2.51
CA LEU A 87 -7.25 9.17 -3.45
C LEU A 87 -5.94 8.83 -2.73
N VAL A 88 -5.63 7.54 -2.58
CA VAL A 88 -4.29 7.11 -2.13
C VAL A 88 -3.46 6.76 -3.34
N THR A 89 -2.26 7.31 -3.40
CA THR A 89 -1.26 7.04 -4.42
C THR A 89 -0.04 6.42 -3.76
N VAL A 90 0.42 5.30 -4.31
CA VAL A 90 1.46 4.44 -3.71
C VAL A 90 2.51 4.17 -4.78
N VAL A 91 3.63 4.90 -4.73
CA VAL A 91 4.70 4.93 -5.76
C VAL A 91 6.07 4.48 -5.23
N GLY A 92 7.13 4.56 -6.04
CA GLY A 92 8.49 4.14 -5.62
C GLY A 92 8.86 2.72 -6.03
N TRP A 93 8.10 2.13 -6.94
CA TRP A 93 8.33 0.78 -7.45
C TRP A 93 9.42 0.77 -8.53
N THR A 94 10.17 -0.34 -8.63
CA THR A 94 11.08 -0.62 -9.74
C THR A 94 10.44 -1.65 -10.67
N PRO A 95 10.44 -1.48 -12.01
CA PRO A 95 10.99 -0.36 -12.77
C PRO A 95 10.28 0.96 -12.47
N GLY A 96 11.07 2.04 -12.42
CA GLY A 96 10.63 3.38 -12.06
C GLY A 96 9.46 3.86 -12.90
N GLY A 97 8.56 4.63 -12.30
CA GLY A 97 7.30 5.05 -12.91
C GLY A 97 6.15 4.07 -12.70
N SER A 98 6.29 3.03 -11.86
CA SER A 98 5.16 2.20 -11.44
C SER A 98 4.51 2.75 -10.15
N GLY A 99 3.21 2.53 -9.97
CA GLY A 99 2.44 2.95 -8.81
C GLY A 99 1.04 2.34 -8.76
N ALA A 100 0.38 2.44 -7.61
CA ALA A 100 -1.02 2.08 -7.43
C ALA A 100 -1.82 3.30 -6.98
N ASN A 101 -3.00 3.47 -7.59
CA ASN A 101 -3.95 4.51 -7.22
C ASN A 101 -5.24 3.83 -6.77
N ILE A 102 -5.81 4.29 -5.66
CA ILE A 102 -7.09 3.79 -5.16
C ILE A 102 -7.94 4.93 -4.60
N LYS A 103 -9.18 5.03 -5.08
CA LYS A 103 -10.15 5.99 -4.59
C LYS A 103 -11.10 5.30 -3.61
N LEU A 104 -11.18 5.83 -2.39
CA LEU A 104 -12.03 5.30 -1.32
C LEU A 104 -12.92 6.41 -0.75
N LEU A 105 -13.97 6.01 -0.03
CA LEU A 105 -14.67 6.93 0.87
C LEU A 105 -13.74 7.25 2.04
N ASP A 106 -13.68 8.52 2.43
CA ASP A 106 -12.91 8.95 3.60
C ASP A 106 -13.69 8.67 4.88
N GLU A 107 -13.90 7.40 5.17
CA GLU A 107 -14.68 6.90 6.31
C GLU A 107 -13.98 5.71 6.96
N PRO A 108 -13.95 5.60 8.30
CA PRO A 108 -13.42 4.44 9.00
C PRO A 108 -14.06 3.13 8.52
N GLY A 109 -13.22 2.13 8.24
CA GLY A 109 -13.65 0.83 7.70
C GLY A 109 -13.63 0.76 6.17
N SER A 110 -13.55 1.90 5.47
CA SER A 110 -13.32 1.92 4.03
C SER A 110 -11.98 1.28 3.69
N ARG A 111 -12.00 0.36 2.71
CA ARG A 111 -10.85 -0.47 2.38
C ARG A 111 -10.93 -0.96 0.94
N GLY A 112 -9.79 -1.29 0.36
CA GLY A 112 -9.74 -1.88 -0.96
C GLY A 112 -8.35 -2.33 -1.37
N VAL A 113 -8.28 -3.06 -2.46
CA VAL A 113 -7.03 -3.56 -3.04
C VAL A 113 -6.88 -3.02 -4.45
N ALA A 114 -5.71 -2.47 -4.77
CA ALA A 114 -5.38 -1.99 -6.10
C ALA A 114 -4.09 -2.64 -6.62
N PRO A 115 -4.03 -3.03 -7.90
CA PRO A 115 -2.81 -3.52 -8.51
C PRO A 115 -1.82 -2.37 -8.74
N VAL A 116 -0.53 -2.63 -8.57
CA VAL A 116 0.53 -1.75 -9.07
C VAL A 116 0.53 -1.81 -10.59
N ARG A 117 0.62 -0.64 -11.23
CA ARG A 117 0.67 -0.48 -12.69
C ARG A 117 1.81 0.44 -13.06
N LEU A 118 2.36 0.26 -14.27
CA LEU A 118 3.23 1.25 -14.88
C LEU A 118 2.43 2.51 -15.22
N LEU A 119 2.83 3.64 -14.64
CA LEU A 119 2.30 4.97 -14.92
C LEU A 119 3.14 5.58 -16.06
N VAL A 120 2.82 5.22 -17.31
CA VAL A 120 3.42 5.86 -18.49
C VAL A 120 2.50 7.01 -18.94
N GLY A 121 2.84 8.25 -18.55
CA GLY A 121 2.01 9.43 -18.81
C GLY A 121 0.78 9.55 -17.88
N GLN A 122 -0.24 10.31 -18.29
CA GLN A 122 -1.49 10.49 -17.52
C GLN A 122 -2.46 9.29 -17.61
N GLU A 123 -2.26 8.36 -18.54
CA GLU A 123 -3.07 7.15 -18.68
C GLU A 123 -2.24 5.93 -18.24
N GLY A 124 -2.59 5.36 -17.08
CA GLY A 124 -1.99 4.13 -16.58
C GLY A 124 -2.32 2.93 -17.47
N LYS A 125 -1.56 2.74 -18.55
CA LYS A 125 -1.61 1.51 -19.34
C LYS A 125 -1.04 0.36 -18.51
N ARG A 126 -1.80 -0.73 -18.39
CA ARG A 126 -1.22 -2.05 -18.07
C ARG A 126 -0.30 -2.42 -19.23
N ILE A 127 0.94 -1.94 -19.20
CA ILE A 127 1.99 -2.54 -20.03
C ILE A 127 2.08 -3.98 -19.53
N LYS A 128 2.09 -4.94 -20.46
CA LYS A 128 2.30 -6.36 -20.21
C LYS A 128 3.68 -6.59 -19.60
N ILE A 129 3.85 -6.23 -18.33
CA ILE A 129 4.68 -6.99 -17.42
C ILE A 129 3.70 -8.01 -16.87
N GLU A 130 3.54 -9.10 -17.61
CA GLU A 130 2.40 -10.01 -17.51
C GLU A 130 2.39 -10.86 -16.23
N GLU A 131 3.44 -10.82 -15.40
CA GLU A 131 3.51 -11.67 -14.20
C GLU A 131 4.24 -10.96 -13.03
N GLY A 132 3.65 -11.02 -11.83
CA GLY A 132 4.34 -10.71 -10.57
C GLY A 132 4.35 -9.26 -10.09
N LEU A 133 3.54 -8.36 -10.66
CA LEU A 133 3.40 -7.01 -10.11
C LEU A 133 2.66 -7.03 -8.75
N PRO A 134 3.13 -6.27 -7.74
CA PRO A 134 2.50 -6.25 -6.43
C PRO A 134 1.09 -5.64 -6.44
N TYR A 135 0.37 -5.91 -5.37
CA TYR A 135 -0.89 -5.28 -5.00
C TYR A 135 -0.71 -4.44 -3.75
N VAL A 136 -1.58 -3.45 -3.60
CA VAL A 136 -1.61 -2.55 -2.47
C VAL A 136 -2.99 -2.66 -1.85
N ALA A 137 -3.03 -3.16 -0.62
CA ALA A 137 -4.22 -3.11 0.21
C ALA A 137 -4.21 -1.80 1.01
N VAL A 138 -5.37 -1.17 1.12
CA VAL A 138 -5.58 0.08 1.85
C VAL A 138 -6.71 -0.11 2.85
N ILE A 139 -6.54 0.42 4.05
CA ILE A 139 -7.60 0.53 5.07
C ILE A 139 -7.60 1.92 5.68
N ILE A 140 -8.79 2.46 5.88
CA ILE A 140 -9.03 3.75 6.52
C ILE A 140 -9.54 3.46 7.93
N THR A 141 -8.91 4.07 8.91
CA THR A 141 -9.21 3.92 10.33
C THR A 141 -9.59 5.28 10.93
N PRO A 142 -10.23 5.32 12.11
CA PRO A 142 -10.50 6.57 12.78
C PRO A 142 -9.24 7.43 12.92
N PRO A 143 -9.38 8.75 13.08
CA PRO A 143 -8.24 9.60 13.41
C PRO A 143 -7.51 9.04 14.63
N PRO A 144 -6.18 9.14 14.71
CA PRO A 144 -5.48 8.77 15.92
C PRO A 144 -6.10 9.59 17.06
N LEU A 145 -6.47 8.90 18.16
CA LEU A 145 -6.94 9.59 19.34
C LEU A 145 -5.82 10.54 19.77
N ASP A 146 -6.13 11.84 19.91
CA ASP A 146 -5.23 12.74 20.61
C ASP A 146 -4.94 12.10 21.96
N VAL A 147 -3.66 11.79 22.21
CA VAL A 147 -3.22 11.47 23.55
C VAL A 147 -3.48 12.74 24.34
N VAL A 148 -4.64 12.81 24.99
CA VAL A 148 -4.91 13.76 26.05
C VAL A 148 -3.82 13.48 27.08
N THR A 149 -2.76 14.27 27.01
CA THR A 149 -1.85 14.46 28.13
C THR A 149 -2.69 15.15 29.19
N SER A 150 -3.46 14.34 29.92
CA SER A 150 -3.84 14.67 31.27
C SER A 150 -2.54 14.68 32.07
N ARG A 151 -1.83 15.82 31.99
CA ARG A 151 -1.05 16.29 33.13
C ARG A 151 -2.08 16.57 34.23
N GLY A 152 -2.50 15.50 34.89
CA GLY A 152 -3.09 15.59 36.21
C GLY A 152 -2.03 16.16 37.14
N ASN A 153 -2.42 17.21 37.86
CA ASN A 153 -1.60 17.89 38.85
C ASN A 153 -1.03 16.94 39.91
N ALA A 154 0.26 17.12 40.19
CA ALA A 154 0.89 17.09 41.51
C ALA A 154 2.21 17.86 41.30
N GLU A 155 2.52 18.96 41.97
CA GLU A 155 2.28 19.38 43.37
C GLU A 155 1.69 20.79 43.50
#